data_AF-F0W9R6-F1
#
_entry.id   AF-F0W9R6-F1
#
_cell.length_a   1.000
_cell.length_b   1.000
_cell.length_c   1.000
_cell.angle_alpha   90.00
_cell.angle_beta   90.00
_cell.angle_gamma   90.00
#
_symmetry.space_group_name_H-M   'P 1'
#
loop_
_entity.id
_entity.type
_entity.pdbx_description
1 polymer ?
#
loop_
_entity_poly.entity_id
_entity_poly.type
_entity_poly.pdbx_seq_one_letter_code
_entity_poly.pdbx_strand_id
1 'polypeptide(L)'
;MECFISRITFHRFGSFARSIHTPSKTITSLIHRLDAICFDVDSTVCKEEGIDVLARYKGVGKAVKNLTNTAMDGHINFEDALATRLQLIKPSLNDIQNCLNQYPPVLSDGIQELIKTLKEKHIGAFLISGGFRLMIEPVARQLEIPETNIFANTLRFDANGAYCNFDSTEFTSADGGKAKAVAE
;
A
#
# COMPACT_ATOMS: atom_id res chain seq x y z
N MET A 1 -18.34 1.28 15.02
CA MET A 1 -16.98 1.67 14.62
C MET A 1 -17.08 2.08 13.15
N GLU A 2 -17.29 3.37 12.87
CA GLU A 2 -17.41 3.86 11.49
C GLU A 2 -16.00 4.17 10.96
N CYS A 3 -15.46 3.31 10.10
CA CYS A 3 -14.17 3.54 9.47
C CYS A 3 -14.39 4.12 8.06
N PHE A 4 -13.89 5.33 7.82
CA PHE A 4 -14.08 6.06 6.57
C PHE A 4 -12.93 5.71 5.60
N ILE A 5 -13.17 4.82 4.63
CA ILE A 5 -12.22 4.54 3.56
C ILE A 5 -12.41 5.61 2.47
N SER A 6 -11.56 6.62 2.47
CA SER A 6 -11.52 7.67 1.45
C SER A 6 -10.29 7.49 0.56
N ARG A 7 -10.50 7.25 -0.75
CA ARG A 7 -9.48 7.51 -1.77
C ARG A 7 -9.29 9.03 -1.85
N ILE A 8 -8.22 9.57 -1.28
CA ILE A 8 -7.82 10.96 -1.52
C ILE A 8 -7.06 11.01 -2.85
N THR A 9 -7.80 11.19 -3.95
CA THR A 9 -7.19 11.40 -5.28
C THR A 9 -6.80 12.87 -5.42
N PHE A 10 -5.52 13.20 -5.39
CA PHE A 10 -5.05 14.55 -5.74
C PHE A 10 -5.05 14.70 -7.28
N HIS A 11 -6.02 15.44 -7.82
CA HIS A 11 -5.97 15.88 -9.21
C HIS A 11 -5.08 17.11 -9.37
N ARG A 12 -4.07 16.99 -10.25
CA ARG A 12 -3.12 18.05 -10.59
C ARG A 12 -3.82 19.10 -11.46
N PHE A 13 -4.38 20.14 -10.83
CA PHE A 13 -4.73 21.37 -11.53
C PHE A 13 -3.48 22.20 -11.78
N GLY A 14 -3.31 22.65 -13.02
CA GLY A 14 -2.13 23.38 -13.48
C GLY A 14 -1.88 24.68 -12.72
N SER A 15 -0.58 24.99 -12.54
CA SER A 15 0.03 26.28 -12.24
C SER A 15 -0.87 27.33 -11.56
N PHE A 16 -1.18 27.13 -10.27
CA PHE A 16 -1.56 28.21 -9.38
C PHE A 16 -0.92 27.99 -8.00
N ALA A 17 -0.58 29.09 -7.34
CA ALA A 17 0.14 29.18 -6.08
C ALA A 17 -0.23 28.11 -5.03
N ARG A 18 0.73 27.73 -4.16
CA ARG A 18 0.50 26.88 -2.97
C ARG A 18 -0.66 27.44 -2.12
N SER A 19 -1.88 27.07 -2.46
CA SER A 19 -3.03 27.21 -1.58
C SER A 19 -2.92 26.05 -0.62
N ILE A 20 -2.47 26.34 0.60
CA ILE A 20 -2.63 25.43 1.72
C ILE A 20 -4.14 25.33 1.94
N HIS A 21 -4.77 24.33 1.34
CA HIS A 21 -6.17 24.04 1.63
C HIS A 21 -6.25 23.66 3.11
N THR A 22 -6.76 24.59 3.91
CA THR A 22 -7.06 24.33 5.31
C THR A 22 -8.19 23.30 5.32
N PRO A 23 -8.04 22.16 6.02
CA PRO A 23 -9.12 21.20 6.14
C PRO A 23 -10.39 21.92 6.63
N SER A 24 -11.54 21.61 6.02
CA SER A 24 -12.81 22.14 6.50
C SER A 24 -12.96 21.85 7.99
N LYS A 25 -13.53 22.81 8.75
CA LYS A 25 -13.78 22.65 10.19
C LYS A 25 -14.50 21.33 10.51
N THR A 26 -15.36 20.86 9.62
CA THR A 26 -16.08 19.58 9.70
C THR A 26 -15.12 18.38 9.73
N ILE A 27 -14.12 18.34 8.85
CA ILE A 27 -13.16 17.23 8.75
C ILE A 27 -12.27 17.20 9.99
N THR A 28 -11.77 18.36 10.43
CA THR A 28 -10.96 18.46 11.65
C THR A 28 -11.75 17.95 12.85
N SER A 29 -13.02 18.35 13.00
CA SER A 29 -13.88 17.88 14.09
C SER A 29 -14.15 16.37 14.06
N LEU A 30 -14.22 15.77 12.87
CA LEU A 30 -14.39 14.34 12.71
C LEU A 30 -13.14 13.59 13.19
N ILE A 31 -11.95 14.03 12.74
CA ILE A 31 -10.67 13.40 13.10
C ILE A 31 -10.47 13.39 14.62
N HIS A 32 -10.87 14.45 15.32
CA HIS A 32 -10.80 14.51 16.79
C HIS A 32 -11.65 13.46 17.53
N ARG A 33 -12.56 12.77 16.84
CA ARG A 33 -13.44 11.74 17.41
C ARG A 33 -13.09 10.32 16.95
N LEU A 34 -12.06 10.17 16.12
CA LEU A 34 -11.64 8.86 15.62
C LEU A 34 -10.60 8.25 16.56
N ASP A 35 -10.75 6.95 16.83
CA ASP A 35 -9.74 6.17 17.55
C ASP A 35 -8.61 5.72 16.62
N ALA A 36 -8.91 5.54 15.33
CA ALA A 36 -7.96 5.08 14.32
C ALA A 36 -8.28 5.60 12.90
N ILE A 37 -7.26 5.65 12.05
CA ILE A 37 -7.34 5.91 10.61
C ILE A 37 -6.57 4.81 9.86
N CYS A 38 -7.22 4.24 8.86
CA CYS A 38 -6.64 3.26 7.95
C CYS A 38 -6.23 3.94 6.64
N PHE A 39 -4.98 3.73 6.23
CA PHE A 39 -4.42 4.27 5.00
C PHE A 39 -4.20 3.15 3.99
N ASP A 40 -4.63 3.39 2.76
CA ASP A 40 -4.05 2.66 1.63
C ASP A 40 -2.55 3.02 1.51
N VAL A 41 -1.74 2.12 0.95
CA VAL A 41 -0.30 2.36 0.80
C VAL A 41 0.03 2.82 -0.61
N ASP A 42 -0.27 1.98 -1.59
CA ASP A 42 0.07 2.24 -2.98
C ASP A 42 -0.73 3.43 -3.52
N SER A 43 -0.03 4.35 -4.19
CA SER A 43 -0.58 5.63 -4.68
C SER A 43 -1.25 6.52 -3.60
N THR A 44 -1.00 6.26 -2.31
CA THR A 44 -1.59 7.01 -1.18
C THR A 44 -0.52 7.41 -0.17
N VAL A 45 0.01 6.47 0.63
CA VAL A 45 1.14 6.75 1.52
C VAL A 45 2.45 6.83 0.73
N CYS A 46 2.56 5.99 -0.30
CA CYS A 46 3.66 5.98 -1.26
C CYS A 46 3.19 6.47 -2.63
N LYS A 47 4.10 7.09 -3.38
CA LYS A 47 3.80 7.62 -4.72
C LYS A 47 3.75 6.53 -5.81
N GLU A 48 4.37 5.38 -5.57
CA GLU A 48 4.47 4.27 -6.51
C GLU A 48 3.71 3.04 -6.00
N GLU A 49 3.38 2.15 -6.93
CA GLU A 49 2.82 0.82 -6.63
C GLU A 49 3.97 -0.16 -6.36
N GLY A 50 4.00 -0.80 -5.19
CA GLY A 50 5.10 -1.68 -4.78
C GLY A 50 5.35 -2.83 -5.76
N ILE A 51 4.30 -3.43 -6.31
CA ILE A 51 4.43 -4.51 -7.30
C ILE A 51 5.05 -4.05 -8.62
N ASP A 52 4.79 -2.80 -9.05
CA ASP A 52 5.37 -2.24 -10.26
C ASP A 52 6.85 -1.91 -10.07
N VAL A 53 7.22 -1.42 -8.88
CA VAL A 53 8.63 -1.21 -8.49
C VAL A 53 9.39 -2.53 -8.53
N LEU A 54 8.82 -3.60 -7.96
CA LEU A 54 9.41 -4.94 -7.96
C LEU A 54 9.51 -5.53 -9.37
N ALA A 55 8.48 -5.35 -10.20
CA ALA A 55 8.49 -5.78 -11.60
C ALA A 55 9.54 -5.03 -12.43
N ARG A 56 9.73 -3.72 -12.19
CA ARG A 56 10.79 -2.91 -12.79
C ARG A 56 12.17 -3.43 -12.39
N TYR A 57 12.39 -3.71 -11.11
CA TYR A 57 13.65 -4.29 -10.61
C TYR A 57 13.97 -5.63 -11.30
N LYS A 58 12.97 -6.51 -11.48
CA LYS A 58 13.12 -7.81 -12.17
C LYS A 58 13.20 -7.69 -13.71
N GLY A 59 13.08 -6.50 -14.28
CA GLY A 59 13.09 -6.29 -15.74
C GLY A 59 11.82 -6.76 -16.47
N VAL A 60 10.74 -7.08 -15.76
CA VAL A 60 9.47 -7.57 -16.32
C VAL A 60 8.33 -6.54 -16.25
N GLY A 61 8.62 -5.29 -15.91
CA GLY A 61 7.61 -4.23 -15.72
C GLY A 61 6.64 -4.05 -16.90
N LYS A 62 7.12 -4.15 -18.15
CA LYS A 62 6.24 -4.06 -19.34
C LYS A 62 5.26 -5.23 -19.41
N ALA A 63 5.69 -6.45 -19.10
CA ALA A 63 4.84 -7.63 -19.11
C ALA A 63 3.78 -7.56 -18.01
N VAL A 64 4.18 -7.18 -16.80
CA VAL A 64 3.27 -6.99 -15.66
C VAL A 64 2.23 -5.91 -15.97
N LYS A 65 2.63 -4.75 -16.52
CA LYS A 65 1.71 -3.68 -16.88
C LYS A 65 0.68 -4.11 -17.94
N ASN A 66 1.12 -4.83 -18.97
CA ASN A 66 0.21 -5.37 -19.98
C ASN A 66 -0.81 -6.34 -19.36
N LEU A 67 -0.36 -7.16 -18.41
CA LEU A 67 -1.24 -8.07 -17.69
C LEU A 67 -2.26 -7.34 -16.82
N THR A 68 -1.83 -6.31 -16.09
CA THR A 68 -2.72 -5.46 -15.28
C THR A 68 -3.80 -4.82 -16.14
N ASN A 69 -3.45 -4.30 -17.32
CA ASN A 69 -4.43 -3.72 -18.23
C ASN A 69 -5.46 -4.76 -18.71
N THR A 70 -5.01 -5.99 -19.00
CA THR A 70 -5.90 -7.08 -19.46
C THR A 70 -6.80 -7.59 -18.33
N ALA A 71 -6.31 -7.62 -17.09
CA ALA A 71 -7.10 -8.05 -15.92
C ALA A 71 -8.21 -7.04 -15.58
N MET A 72 -8.00 -5.75 -15.83
CA MET A 72 -8.99 -4.70 -15.62
C MET A 72 -10.18 -4.75 -16.61
N ASP A 73 -10.11 -5.54 -17.67
CA ASP A 73 -11.24 -5.79 -18.59
C ASP A 73 -12.32 -6.72 -17.99
N GLY A 74 -12.19 -7.09 -16.71
CA GLY A 74 -13.30 -7.62 -15.91
C GLY A 74 -13.44 -9.14 -15.87
N HIS A 75 -12.38 -9.87 -16.24
CA HIS A 75 -12.45 -11.34 -16.36
C HIS A 75 -11.62 -12.13 -15.34
N ILE A 76 -10.88 -11.48 -14.44
CA ILE A 76 -9.99 -12.14 -13.47
C ILE A 76 -10.21 -11.53 -12.08
N ASN A 77 -10.42 -12.38 -11.07
CA ASN A 77 -10.52 -11.93 -9.67
C ASN A 77 -9.16 -11.40 -9.15
N PHE A 78 -9.15 -10.66 -8.05
CA PHE A 78 -7.91 -10.04 -7.55
C PHE A 78 -6.82 -11.07 -7.23
N GLU A 79 -7.19 -12.20 -6.62
CA GLU A 79 -6.26 -13.25 -6.20
C GLU A 79 -5.52 -13.86 -7.40
N ASP A 80 -6.25 -14.25 -8.44
CA ASP A 80 -5.72 -14.80 -9.68
C ASP A 80 -4.85 -13.78 -10.44
N ALA A 81 -5.28 -12.51 -10.45
CA ALA A 81 -4.51 -11.42 -11.05
C ALA A 81 -3.20 -11.17 -10.28
N LEU A 82 -3.21 -11.27 -8.95
CA LEU A 82 -2.01 -11.16 -8.12
C LEU A 82 -1.08 -12.35 -8.35
N ALA A 83 -1.61 -13.57 -8.33
CA ALA A 83 -0.85 -14.80 -8.58
C ALA A 83 -0.15 -14.74 -9.94
N THR A 84 -0.87 -14.33 -11.00
CA THR A 84 -0.32 -14.26 -12.35
C THR A 84 0.81 -13.24 -12.46
N ARG A 85 0.66 -12.06 -11.84
CA ARG A 85 1.73 -11.05 -11.79
C ARG A 85 2.96 -11.57 -11.03
N LEU A 86 2.77 -12.22 -9.88
CA LEU A 86 3.87 -12.79 -9.11
C LEU A 86 4.57 -13.95 -9.81
N GLN A 87 3.84 -14.75 -10.62
CA GLN A 87 4.46 -15.78 -11.46
C GLN A 87 5.31 -15.20 -12.61
N LEU A 88 5.04 -13.97 -13.04
CA LEU A 88 5.93 -13.28 -13.98
C LEU A 88 7.15 -12.68 -13.28
N ILE A 89 6.98 -12.14 -12.08
CA ILE A 89 8.04 -11.46 -11.33
C ILE A 89 9.01 -12.46 -10.69
N LYS A 90 8.48 -13.54 -10.06
CA LYS A 90 9.20 -14.55 -9.27
C LYS A 90 10.31 -13.94 -8.39
N PRO A 91 9.96 -13.03 -7.47
CA PRO A 91 10.95 -12.33 -6.66
C PRO A 91 11.54 -13.25 -5.59
N SER A 92 12.86 -13.40 -5.51
CA SER A 92 13.47 -14.00 -4.31
C SER A 92 13.40 -13.04 -3.12
N LEU A 93 13.61 -13.54 -1.90
CA LEU A 93 13.73 -12.70 -0.71
C LEU A 93 14.85 -11.66 -0.87
N ASN A 94 15.97 -12.07 -1.47
CA ASN A 94 17.10 -11.19 -1.76
C ASN A 94 16.75 -10.13 -2.83
N ASP A 95 15.95 -10.48 -3.84
CA ASP A 95 15.45 -9.52 -4.83
C ASP A 95 14.64 -8.41 -4.17
N ILE A 96 13.78 -8.74 -3.20
CA ILE A 96 12.98 -7.73 -2.48
C ILE A 96 13.87 -6.77 -1.70
N GLN A 97 14.85 -7.30 -0.96
CA GLN A 97 15.80 -6.47 -0.21
C GLN A 97 16.62 -5.56 -1.13
N ASN A 98 17.14 -6.10 -2.23
CA ASN A 98 17.90 -5.32 -3.21
C ASN A 98 17.04 -4.29 -3.92
N CYS A 99 15.78 -4.63 -4.24
CA CYS A 99 14.81 -3.73 -4.83
C CYS A 99 14.55 -2.53 -3.90
N LEU A 100 14.35 -2.76 -2.60
CA LEU A 100 14.14 -1.70 -1.61
C LEU A 100 15.38 -0.81 -1.43
N ASN A 101 16.58 -1.39 -1.53
CA ASN A 101 17.82 -0.62 -1.46
C ASN A 101 18.03 0.26 -2.70
N GLN A 102 17.71 -0.27 -3.89
CA GLN A 102 17.89 0.44 -5.16
C GLN A 102 16.76 1.45 -5.43
N TYR A 103 15.54 1.12 -5.02
CA TYR A 103 14.32 1.89 -5.22
C TYR A 103 13.58 2.03 -3.89
N PRO A 104 14.10 2.85 -2.95
CA PRO A 104 13.46 3.07 -1.67
C PRO A 104 12.07 3.69 -1.87
N PRO A 105 11.06 3.33 -1.05
CA PRO A 105 9.72 3.89 -1.16
C PRO A 105 9.73 5.42 -1.06
N VAL A 106 9.08 6.09 -2.02
CA VAL A 106 8.92 7.54 -2.00
C VAL A 106 7.58 7.88 -1.35
N LEU A 107 7.63 8.52 -0.18
CA LEU A 107 6.45 8.96 0.54
C LEU A 107 5.70 10.07 -0.20
N SER A 108 4.37 10.06 -0.08
CA SER A 108 3.51 11.14 -0.53
C SER A 108 3.73 12.42 0.29
N ASP A 109 3.60 13.56 -0.37
CA ASP A 109 3.85 14.84 0.28
C ASP A 109 2.83 15.07 1.42
N GLY A 110 3.31 15.42 2.62
CA GLY A 110 2.46 15.67 3.79
C GLY A 110 2.10 14.44 4.63
N ILE A 111 2.43 13.21 4.20
CA ILE A 111 2.05 12.01 4.96
C ILE A 111 2.79 11.90 6.29
N GLN A 112 4.06 12.33 6.34
CA GLN A 112 4.86 12.28 7.57
C GLN A 112 4.27 13.22 8.64
N GLU A 113 3.91 14.43 8.24
CA GLU A 113 3.28 15.43 9.10
C GLU A 113 1.89 14.97 9.58
N LEU A 114 1.13 14.32 8.69
CA LEU A 114 -0.17 13.76 9.04
C LEU A 114 -0.05 12.66 10.10
N ILE A 115 0.81 11.66 9.88
CA ILE A 115 1.01 10.56 10.83
C ILE A 115 1.51 11.09 12.18
N LYS A 116 2.45 12.04 12.16
CA LYS A 116 2.91 12.71 13.39
C LYS A 116 1.76 13.36 14.15
N THR A 117 0.89 14.08 13.43
CA THR A 117 -0.29 14.74 14.03
C THR A 117 -1.27 13.73 14.64
N LEU A 118 -1.48 12.59 13.99
CA LEU A 118 -2.35 11.52 14.52
C LEU A 118 -1.75 10.93 15.81
N LYS A 119 -0.44 10.68 15.83
CA LYS A 119 0.27 10.18 17.01
C LYS A 119 0.19 11.15 18.19
N GLU A 120 0.37 12.45 17.95
CA GLU A 120 0.20 13.50 18.98
C GLU A 120 -1.22 13.59 19.53
N LYS A 121 -2.22 13.16 18.73
CA LYS A 121 -3.63 13.10 19.14
C LYS A 121 -4.05 11.74 19.70
N HIS A 122 -3.11 10.80 19.85
CA HIS A 122 -3.39 9.41 20.27
C HIS A 122 -4.37 8.67 19.35
N ILE A 123 -4.38 9.01 18.05
CA ILE A 123 -5.17 8.33 17.03
C ILE A 123 -4.29 7.27 16.38
N GLY A 124 -4.75 6.01 16.34
CA GLY A 124 -4.04 4.91 15.71
C GLY A 124 -3.93 5.09 14.19
N ALA A 125 -2.79 4.73 13.61
CA ALA A 125 -2.60 4.68 12.17
C ALA A 125 -2.38 3.23 11.72
N PHE A 126 -3.09 2.81 10.68
CA PHE A 126 -3.00 1.46 10.10
C PHE A 126 -2.70 1.55 8.60
N LEU A 127 -1.89 0.61 8.10
CA LEU A 127 -1.54 0.49 6.68
C LEU A 127 -2.25 -0.74 6.11
N ILE A 128 -3.20 -0.53 5.20
CA ILE A 128 -4.02 -1.60 4.60
C ILE A 128 -3.76 -1.63 3.09
N SER A 129 -3.03 -2.64 2.60
CA SER A 129 -2.57 -2.68 1.21
C SER A 129 -2.77 -4.04 0.54
N GLY A 130 -3.03 -4.02 -0.77
CA GLY A 130 -2.91 -5.19 -1.63
C GLY A 130 -1.46 -5.50 -2.04
N GLY A 131 -0.51 -4.65 -1.66
CA GLY A 131 0.93 -4.87 -1.80
C GLY A 131 1.49 -5.85 -0.77
N PHE A 132 2.82 -5.88 -0.64
CA PHE A 132 3.52 -6.92 0.12
C PHE A 132 4.05 -6.40 1.45
N ARG A 133 3.83 -7.15 2.53
CA ARG A 133 4.26 -6.80 3.89
C ARG A 133 5.75 -6.41 3.96
N LEU A 134 6.62 -7.21 3.38
CA LEU A 134 8.07 -6.96 3.31
C LEU A 134 8.46 -5.64 2.62
N MET A 135 7.61 -5.14 1.70
CA MET A 135 7.83 -3.85 1.03
C MET A 135 7.26 -2.66 1.81
N ILE A 136 6.30 -2.92 2.72
CA ILE A 136 5.59 -1.90 3.51
C ILE A 136 6.26 -1.69 4.87
N GLU A 137 6.90 -2.71 5.45
CA GLU A 137 7.65 -2.60 6.71
C GLU A 137 8.64 -1.42 6.74
N PRO A 138 9.46 -1.14 5.70
CA PRO A 138 10.33 0.04 5.69
C PRO A 138 9.55 1.37 5.76
N VAL A 139 8.39 1.44 5.09
CA VAL A 139 7.49 2.61 5.11
C VAL A 139 6.92 2.81 6.50
N ALA A 140 6.42 1.74 7.12
CA ALA A 140 5.89 1.78 8.48
C ALA A 140 6.95 2.25 9.48
N ARG A 141 8.17 1.72 9.38
CA ARG A 141 9.30 2.15 10.22
C ARG A 141 9.65 3.62 10.04
N GLN A 142 9.67 4.12 8.80
CA GLN A 142 9.93 5.54 8.52
C GLN A 142 8.83 6.46 9.09
N LEU A 143 7.59 5.98 9.17
CA LEU A 143 6.44 6.70 9.71
C LEU A 143 6.18 6.43 11.20
N GLU A 144 7.03 5.61 11.85
CA GLU A 144 6.86 5.16 13.24
C GLU A 144 5.51 4.48 13.51
N ILE A 145 4.97 3.78 12.50
CA ILE A 145 3.76 2.96 12.61
C ILE A 145 4.17 1.54 13.03
N PRO A 146 3.58 0.94 14.08
CA PRO A 146 3.89 -0.42 14.49
C PRO A 146 3.64 -1.44 13.37
N GLU A 147 4.50 -2.46 13.26
CA GLU A 147 4.32 -3.53 12.26
C GLU A 147 3.03 -4.34 12.49
N THR A 148 2.53 -4.38 13.73
CA THR A 148 1.21 -4.96 14.08
C THR A 148 0.04 -4.22 13.44
N ASN A 149 0.25 -3.00 12.96
CA ASN A 149 -0.77 -2.17 12.31
C ASN A 149 -0.73 -2.28 10.78
N ILE A 150 0.00 -3.26 10.23
CA ILE A 150 0.08 -3.52 8.80
C ILE A 150 -0.83 -4.71 8.45
N PHE A 151 -1.74 -4.50 7.51
CA PHE A 151 -2.52 -5.54 6.84
C PHE A 151 -2.13 -5.54 5.36
N ALA A 152 -1.40 -6.57 4.95
CA ALA A 152 -0.82 -6.67 3.61
C ALA A 152 -0.58 -8.14 3.23
N ASN A 153 -0.37 -8.39 1.94
CA ASN A 153 -0.09 -9.75 1.46
C ASN A 153 1.29 -10.23 1.93
N THR A 154 1.34 -11.48 2.39
CA THR A 154 2.56 -12.14 2.84
C THR A 154 3.09 -13.07 1.74
N LEU A 155 4.28 -12.78 1.21
CA LEU A 155 4.97 -13.66 0.26
C LEU A 155 5.63 -14.83 0.98
N ARG A 156 5.61 -16.01 0.37
CA ARG A 156 6.21 -17.24 0.89
C ARG A 156 7.37 -17.67 0.00
N PHE A 157 8.45 -18.09 0.63
CA PHE A 157 9.70 -18.47 -0.02
C PHE A 157 10.11 -19.88 0.39
N ASP A 158 10.86 -20.58 -0.47
CA ASP A 158 11.48 -21.86 -0.13
C ASP A 158 12.72 -21.67 0.76
N ALA A 159 13.39 -22.78 1.11
CA ALA A 159 14.61 -22.76 1.92
C ALA A 159 15.77 -21.99 1.28
N ASN A 160 15.76 -21.78 -0.03
CA ASN A 160 16.76 -21.02 -0.77
C ASN A 160 16.36 -19.54 -0.96
N GLY A 161 15.21 -19.14 -0.44
CA GLY A 161 14.67 -17.80 -0.60
C GLY A 161 13.99 -17.54 -1.95
N ALA A 162 13.73 -18.58 -2.76
CA ALA A 162 13.00 -18.44 -4.02
C ALA A 162 11.49 -18.35 -3.79
N TYR A 163 10.80 -17.51 -4.57
CA TYR A 163 9.35 -17.37 -4.50
C TYR A 163 8.62 -18.70 -4.71
N CYS A 164 7.69 -19.02 -3.81
CA CYS A 164 6.80 -20.18 -3.95
C CYS A 164 5.37 -19.73 -4.30
N ASN A 165 4.76 -18.96 -3.41
CA ASN A 165 3.39 -18.45 -3.50
C ASN A 165 3.22 -17.28 -2.53
N PHE A 166 1.99 -16.82 -2.30
CA PHE A 166 1.65 -15.90 -1.24
C PHE A 166 0.60 -16.54 -0.31
N ASP A 167 0.42 -15.97 0.87
CA ASP A 167 -0.60 -16.39 1.80
C ASP A 167 -1.99 -15.94 1.34
N SER A 168 -2.79 -16.87 0.83
CA SER A 168 -4.16 -16.64 0.36
C SER A 168 -5.18 -16.51 1.50
N THR A 169 -4.74 -16.62 2.77
CA THR A 169 -5.61 -16.40 3.94
C THR A 169 -5.58 -14.96 4.43
N GLU A 170 -4.60 -14.15 3.96
CA GLU A 170 -4.54 -12.72 4.25
C GLU A 170 -5.79 -12.03 3.72
N PHE A 171 -6.41 -11.15 4.52
CA PHE A 171 -7.61 -10.43 4.09
C PHE A 171 -7.40 -9.73 2.75
N THR A 172 -6.23 -9.10 2.57
CA THR A 172 -5.89 -8.29 1.39
C THR A 172 -5.46 -9.10 0.16
N SER A 173 -5.58 -10.43 0.22
CA SER A 173 -5.33 -11.34 -0.90
C SER A 173 -6.55 -11.56 -1.81
N ALA A 174 -7.75 -11.13 -1.36
CA ALA A 174 -9.01 -11.35 -2.05
C ALA A 174 -9.74 -10.03 -2.40
N ASP A 175 -10.72 -10.12 -3.30
CA ASP A 175 -11.61 -9.00 -3.64
C ASP A 175 -12.36 -8.47 -2.40
N GLY A 176 -12.39 -7.15 -2.25
CA GLY A 176 -12.95 -6.49 -1.06
C GLY A 176 -12.14 -6.71 0.22
N GLY A 177 -10.95 -7.29 0.12
CA GLY A 177 -10.09 -7.65 1.25
C GLY A 177 -9.76 -6.51 2.22
N LYS A 178 -9.55 -5.31 1.69
CA LYS A 178 -9.28 -4.11 2.50
C LYS A 178 -10.43 -3.79 3.45
N ALA A 179 -11.69 -3.95 3.03
CA ALA A 179 -12.84 -3.68 3.88
C ALA A 179 -12.95 -4.70 5.02
N LYS A 180 -12.58 -5.96 4.78
CA LYS A 180 -12.51 -7.00 5.84
C LYS A 180 -11.40 -6.70 6.83
N ALA A 181 -10.21 -6.32 6.36
CA ALA A 181 -9.07 -5.95 7.22
C ALA A 181 -9.38 -4.76 8.14
N VAL A 182 -10.20 -3.81 7.67
CA VAL A 182 -10.64 -2.64 8.47
C VAL A 182 -11.68 -3.01 9.53
N ALA A 183 -12.39 -4.12 9.35
CA ALA A 183 -13.44 -4.56 10.27
C ALA A 183 -12.92 -5.43 11.43
N GLU A 184 -11.65 -5.85 11.37
CA GLU A 184 -10.92 -6.59 12.42
C GLU A 184 -10.32 -5.62 13.45
#